data_AF-A0A832QCA5-F1
#
_entry.id   AF-A0A832QCA5-F1
#
_cell.length_a   1.000
_cell.length_b   1.000
_cell.length_c   1.000
_cell.angle_alpha   90.00
_cell.angle_beta   90.00
_cell.angle_gamma   90.00
#
_symmetry.space_group_name_H-M   'P 1'
#
loop_
_entity.id
_entity.type
_entity.pdbx_description
1 polymer ?
#
loop_
_entity_poly.entity_id
_entity_poly.type
_entity_poly.pdbx_seq_one_letter_code
_entity_poly.pdbx_strand_id
1 'polypeptide(L)'
;MNRQIVPIETDKYTPIPWNLLHPRYSDKHFDNGEQTVYLDPNHELCFLSGSNVVNGAIYKYSDRLDQLDCKKSRRSFQDASENFIEGTPALYEDYLRRYHEDPALKLVHIIAGINRSNAYPYRIYGFILPKNE
;
A
#
# COMPACT_ATOMS: atom_id res chain seq x y z
N MET A 1 -4.27 -20.67 -16.47
CA MET A 1 -3.00 -20.33 -15.79
C MET A 1 -3.26 -20.33 -14.30
N ASN A 2 -2.44 -21.01 -13.50
CA ASN A 2 -2.58 -20.98 -12.04
C ASN A 2 -2.07 -19.63 -11.53
N ARG A 3 -2.88 -18.93 -10.74
CA ARG A 3 -2.48 -17.70 -10.05
C ARG A 3 -1.40 -18.06 -9.03
N GLN A 4 -0.19 -17.53 -9.20
CA GLN A 4 0.84 -17.68 -8.18
C GLN A 4 0.43 -16.87 -6.95
N ILE A 5 0.31 -17.55 -5.81
CA ILE A 5 -0.02 -16.90 -4.54
C ILE A 5 1.22 -16.13 -4.08
N VAL A 6 1.04 -14.83 -3.83
CA VAL A 6 2.09 -13.96 -3.27
C VAL A 6 2.06 -14.11 -1.74
N PRO A 7 3.21 -14.34 -1.07
CA PRO A 7 3.25 -14.31 0.39
C PRO A 7 2.89 -12.90 0.89
N ILE A 8 2.03 -12.84 1.90
CA ILE A 8 1.56 -11.59 2.50
C ILE A 8 2.46 -11.26 3.68
N GLU A 9 3.03 -10.05 3.71
CA GLU A 9 3.73 -9.56 4.89
C GLU A 9 2.73 -9.10 5.96
N THR A 10 3.01 -9.38 7.22
CA THR A 10 2.17 -9.01 8.37
C THR A 10 2.93 -8.23 9.44
N ASP A 11 4.27 -8.29 9.46
CA ASP A 11 5.11 -7.44 10.27
C ASP A 11 5.39 -6.12 9.56
N LYS A 12 4.98 -5.02 10.19
CA LYS A 12 5.15 -3.68 9.62
C LYS A 12 6.60 -3.23 9.51
N TYR A 13 7.53 -3.87 10.21
CA TYR A 13 8.95 -3.51 10.18
C TYR A 13 9.78 -4.38 9.23
N THR A 14 9.18 -5.42 8.66
CA THR A 14 9.84 -6.28 7.68
C THR A 14 9.70 -5.66 6.27
N PRO A 15 10.81 -5.47 5.52
CA PRO A 15 10.74 -4.92 4.17
C PRO A 15 10.01 -5.87 3.22
N ILE A 16 9.00 -5.36 2.51
CA ILE A 16 8.35 -6.09 1.43
C ILE A 16 9.32 -6.20 0.25
N PRO A 17 9.47 -7.38 -0.38
CA PRO A 17 10.32 -7.54 -1.56
C PRO A 17 10.04 -6.51 -2.65
N TRP A 18 11.11 -5.93 -3.20
CA TRP A 18 11.03 -4.84 -4.19
C TRP A 18 10.14 -5.18 -5.39
N ASN A 19 10.22 -6.41 -5.90
CA ASN A 19 9.42 -6.87 -7.04
C ASN A 19 7.92 -6.95 -6.73
N LEU A 20 7.54 -7.07 -5.45
CA LEU A 20 6.14 -7.04 -5.03
C LEU A 20 5.62 -5.61 -4.86
N LEU A 21 6.46 -4.68 -4.38
CA LEU A 21 6.10 -3.25 -4.26
C LEU A 21 6.13 -2.51 -5.60
N HIS A 22 7.04 -2.92 -6.48
CA HIS A 22 7.28 -2.30 -7.78
C HIS A 22 7.23 -3.35 -8.90
N PRO A 23 6.05 -3.98 -9.09
CA PRO A 23 5.91 -5.04 -10.07
C PRO A 23 6.13 -4.53 -11.50
N ARG A 24 6.71 -5.38 -12.34
CA ARG A 24 6.91 -5.11 -13.78
C ARG A 24 5.85 -5.85 -14.57
N TYR A 25 5.50 -5.36 -15.77
CA TYR A 25 4.53 -6.04 -16.65
C TYR A 25 4.87 -7.51 -16.95
N SER A 26 6.14 -7.89 -16.91
CA SER A 26 6.59 -9.28 -17.07
C SER A 26 6.40 -10.16 -15.83
N ASP A 27 5.93 -9.59 -14.71
CA ASP A 27 5.76 -10.29 -13.45
C ASP A 27 4.42 -11.04 -13.41
N LYS A 28 4.52 -12.36 -13.55
CA LYS A 28 3.37 -13.27 -13.62
C LYS A 28 2.52 -13.28 -12.36
N HIS A 29 3.04 -12.81 -11.22
CA HIS A 29 2.25 -12.67 -9.99
C HIS A 29 1.10 -11.67 -10.19
N PHE A 30 1.22 -10.74 -11.14
CA PHE A 30 0.26 -9.66 -11.39
C PHE A 30 -0.49 -9.81 -12.73
N ASP A 31 -0.36 -10.95 -13.43
CA ASP A 31 -1.08 -11.26 -14.68
C ASP A 31 -2.61 -11.12 -14.50
N ASN A 32 -3.10 -11.47 -13.30
CA ASN A 32 -4.52 -11.42 -12.93
C ASN A 32 -4.92 -10.13 -12.21
N GLY A 33 -4.07 -9.10 -12.21
CA GLY A 33 -4.36 -7.80 -11.61
C GLY A 33 -3.58 -7.56 -10.31
N GLU A 34 -4.23 -6.87 -9.37
CA GLU A 34 -3.61 -6.41 -8.13
C GLU A 34 -3.51 -7.53 -7.07
N GLN A 35 -2.55 -7.38 -6.16
CA GLN A 35 -2.25 -8.36 -5.10
C GLN A 35 -2.03 -7.66 -3.76
N THR A 36 -2.53 -8.27 -2.70
CA THR A 36 -2.15 -7.90 -1.33
C THR A 36 -0.69 -8.23 -1.12
N VAL A 37 0.09 -7.23 -0.67
CA VAL A 37 1.51 -7.39 -0.32
C VAL A 37 1.80 -7.13 1.16
N TYR A 38 0.85 -6.50 1.86
CA TYR A 38 0.85 -6.37 3.32
C TYR A 38 -0.57 -6.38 3.85
N LEU A 39 -0.81 -7.07 4.97
CA LEU A 39 -2.06 -7.06 5.74
C LEU A 39 -1.72 -7.00 7.22
N ASP A 40 -2.27 -6.02 7.94
CA ASP A 40 -2.13 -5.97 9.39
C ASP A 40 -2.76 -7.24 10.02
N PRO A 41 -2.06 -7.93 10.95
CA PRO A 41 -2.47 -9.26 11.43
C PRO A 41 -3.79 -9.26 12.22
N ASN A 42 -4.30 -8.10 12.61
CA ASN A 42 -5.57 -7.97 13.33
C ASN A 42 -6.76 -7.72 12.39
N HIS A 43 -6.54 -7.78 11.07
CA HIS A 43 -7.56 -7.47 10.07
C HIS A 43 -7.74 -8.64 9.11
N GLU A 44 -8.98 -8.82 8.65
CA GLU A 44 -9.34 -9.82 7.66
C GLU A 44 -9.69 -9.16 6.32
N LEU A 45 -9.44 -9.89 5.24
CA LEU A 45 -9.84 -9.48 3.90
C LEU A 45 -11.28 -9.91 3.62
N CYS A 46 -12.07 -9.00 3.07
CA CYS A 46 -13.33 -9.30 2.42
C CYS A 46 -13.24 -8.99 0.92
N PHE A 47 -13.98 -9.73 0.11
CA PHE A 47 -14.03 -9.50 -1.33
C PHE A 47 -15.15 -8.51 -1.64
N LEU A 48 -14.81 -7.34 -2.17
CA LEU A 48 -15.77 -6.29 -2.53
C LEU A 48 -15.43 -5.73 -3.91
N SER A 49 -16.43 -5.71 -4.80
CA SER A 49 -16.34 -5.09 -6.13
C SER A 49 -15.14 -5.53 -6.98
N GLY A 50 -14.68 -6.78 -6.84
CA GLY A 50 -13.56 -7.33 -7.60
C GLY A 50 -12.20 -7.30 -6.90
N SER A 51 -12.11 -6.74 -5.69
CA SER A 51 -10.87 -6.56 -4.94
C SER A 51 -10.96 -7.12 -3.53
N ASN A 52 -9.83 -7.61 -3.00
CA ASN A 52 -9.69 -7.92 -1.59
C ASN A 52 -9.44 -6.63 -0.82
N VAL A 53 -10.27 -6.34 0.18
CA VAL A 53 -10.19 -5.10 0.98
C VAL A 53 -10.40 -5.41 2.47
N VAL A 54 -10.00 -4.47 3.32
CA VAL A 54 -10.27 -4.47 4.76
C VAL A 54 -11.49 -3.59 5.00
N ASN A 55 -12.49 -4.13 5.69
CA ASN A 55 -13.72 -3.40 5.98
C ASN A 55 -13.44 -2.14 6.82
N GLY A 56 -14.02 -1.01 6.43
CA GLY A 56 -13.83 0.28 7.10
C GLY A 56 -12.51 1.01 6.75
N ALA A 57 -11.63 0.42 5.94
CA ALA A 57 -10.42 1.10 5.46
C ALA A 57 -10.73 2.07 4.31
N ILE A 58 -10.03 3.21 4.32
CA ILE A 58 -9.99 4.17 3.22
C ILE A 58 -8.84 3.77 2.31
N TYR A 59 -9.12 3.65 1.01
CA TYR A 59 -8.13 3.28 0.00
C TYR A 59 -7.67 4.47 -0.82
N LYS A 60 -6.36 4.71 -0.87
CA LYS A 60 -5.73 5.74 -1.70
C LYS A 60 -4.61 5.18 -2.54
N TYR A 61 -4.66 5.47 -3.84
CA TYR A 61 -3.57 5.14 -4.75
C TYR A 61 -2.38 6.08 -4.54
N SER A 62 -1.16 5.53 -4.61
CA SER A 62 0.07 6.29 -4.41
C SER A 62 0.27 7.39 -5.45
N ASP A 63 -0.12 7.15 -6.70
CA ASP A 63 -0.03 8.14 -7.78
C ASP A 63 -1.02 9.29 -7.59
N ARG A 64 -2.20 9.02 -7.04
CA ARG A 64 -3.20 10.05 -6.69
C ARG A 64 -2.73 10.95 -5.58
N LEU A 65 -2.03 10.43 -4.57
CA LEU A 65 -1.43 11.26 -3.51
C LEU A 65 -0.40 12.24 -4.10
N ASP A 66 0.46 11.77 -5.02
CA ASP A 66 1.42 12.64 -5.71
C ASP A 66 0.73 13.64 -6.67
N GLN A 67 -0.32 13.25 -7.38
CA GLN A 67 -1.05 14.14 -8.28
C GLN A 67 -1.81 15.26 -7.55
N LEU A 68 -2.38 14.97 -6.37
CA LEU A 68 -3.15 15.94 -5.59
C LEU A 68 -2.25 17.00 -4.95
N ASP A 69 -1.15 16.58 -4.33
CA ASP A 69 -0.15 17.49 -3.77
C ASP A 69 1.23 16.86 -3.84
N CYS A 70 1.88 17.04 -4.99
CA CYS A 70 3.20 16.49 -5.28
C CYS A 70 4.27 16.95 -4.27
N LYS A 71 4.21 18.22 -3.85
CA LYS A 71 5.18 18.76 -2.89
C LYS A 71 4.99 18.14 -1.51
N LYS A 72 3.75 18.06 -1.03
CA LYS A 72 3.42 17.43 0.25
C LYS A 72 3.78 15.95 0.22
N SER A 73 3.37 15.22 -0.82
CA SER A 73 3.67 13.80 -0.99
C SER A 73 5.17 13.51 -0.91
N ARG A 74 5.99 14.22 -1.69
CA ARG A 74 7.45 14.02 -1.70
C ARG A 74 8.09 14.35 -0.37
N ARG A 75 7.70 15.46 0.26
CA ARG A 75 8.24 15.84 1.58
C ARG A 75 7.86 14.84 2.65
N SER A 76 6.58 14.44 2.74
CA SER A 76 6.12 13.45 3.71
C SER A 76 6.84 12.11 3.54
N PHE A 77 7.10 11.68 2.30
CA PHE A 77 7.82 10.44 2.03
C PHE A 77 9.30 10.56 2.42
N GLN A 78 9.94 11.68 2.11
CA GLN A 78 11.32 11.96 2.49
C GLN A 78 11.49 11.93 4.01
N ASP A 79 10.65 12.68 4.74
CA ASP A 79 10.69 12.74 6.21
C ASP A 79 10.44 11.36 6.86
N ALA A 80 9.54 10.54 6.28
CA ALA A 80 9.31 9.18 6.76
C ALA A 80 10.51 8.26 6.51
N SER A 81 11.18 8.42 5.36
CA SER A 81 12.34 7.61 4.96
C SER A 81 13.58 7.88 5.82
N GLU A 82 13.63 8.98 6.57
CA GLU A 82 14.67 9.23 7.58
C GLU A 82 14.56 8.31 8.80
N ASN A 83 13.36 7.77 9.07
CA ASN A 83 13.05 7.04 10.30
C ASN A 83 12.79 5.54 10.07
N PHE A 84 12.50 5.13 8.83
CA PHE A 84 12.10 3.77 8.50
C PHE A 84 12.84 3.24 7.28
N ILE A 85 13.10 1.94 7.27
CA ILE A 85 13.73 1.26 6.14
C ILE A 85 12.78 1.31 4.93
N GLU A 86 13.35 1.59 3.75
CA GLU A 86 12.59 1.61 2.51
C GLU A 86 11.87 0.29 2.24
N GLY A 87 10.61 0.37 1.81
CA GLY A 87 9.79 -0.80 1.49
C GLY A 87 9.12 -1.46 2.70
N THR A 88 9.26 -0.91 3.91
CA THR A 88 8.52 -1.39 5.09
C THR A 88 7.10 -0.79 5.15
N PRO A 89 6.08 -1.54 5.60
CA PRO A 89 4.77 -0.98 5.89
C PRO A 89 4.80 0.18 6.90
N ALA A 90 5.72 0.15 7.87
CA ALA A 90 5.91 1.22 8.83
C ALA A 90 6.33 2.54 8.17
N LEU A 91 7.18 2.52 7.14
CA LEU A 91 7.51 3.70 6.34
C LEU A 91 6.24 4.28 5.71
N TYR A 92 5.44 3.44 5.03
CA TYR A 92 4.24 3.89 4.35
C TYR A 92 3.17 4.41 5.31
N GLU A 93 3.05 3.81 6.50
CA GLU A 93 2.19 4.33 7.57
C GLU A 93 2.64 5.73 8.00
N ASP A 94 3.92 5.94 8.30
CA ASP A 94 4.44 7.26 8.71
C ASP A 94 4.32 8.31 7.61
N TYR A 95 4.58 7.92 6.35
CA TYR A 95 4.32 8.74 5.18
C TYR A 95 2.87 9.22 5.13
N LEU A 96 1.91 8.32 5.31
CA LEU A 96 0.47 8.65 5.28
C LEU A 96 0.05 9.52 6.46
N ARG A 97 0.55 9.24 7.67
CA ARG A 97 0.32 10.09 8.85
C ARG A 97 0.78 11.52 8.60
N ARG A 98 1.97 11.71 8.04
CA ARG A 98 2.52 13.03 7.68
C ARG A 98 1.74 13.69 6.55
N TYR A 99 1.37 12.94 5.51
CA TYR A 99 0.64 13.48 4.37
C TYR A 99 -0.78 13.94 4.77
N HIS A 100 -1.45 13.17 5.63
CA HIS A 100 -2.79 13.48 6.13
C HIS A 100 -2.79 14.37 7.38
N GLU A 101 -1.62 14.68 7.94
CA GLU A 101 -1.47 15.41 9.21
C GLU A 101 -2.25 14.77 10.36
N ASP A 102 -2.31 13.44 10.36
CA ASP A 102 -3.03 12.63 11.35
C ASP A 102 -2.07 11.59 11.93
N PRO A 103 -1.54 11.79 13.15
CA PRO A 103 -0.61 10.86 13.77
C PRO A 103 -1.28 9.55 14.20
N ALA A 104 -2.61 9.48 14.22
CA ALA A 104 -3.35 8.35 14.72
C ALA A 104 -3.87 7.44 13.58
N LEU A 105 -3.73 7.85 12.32
CA LEU A 105 -3.93 7.01 11.13
C LEU A 105 -3.14 5.70 11.24
N LYS A 106 -3.75 4.58 10.88
CA LYS A 106 -3.11 3.25 10.86
C LYS A 106 -3.20 2.62 9.49
N LEU A 107 -2.08 2.15 8.96
CA LEU A 107 -2.02 1.40 7.71
C LEU A 107 -2.38 -0.06 8.00
N VAL A 108 -3.41 -0.57 7.33
CA VAL A 108 -3.93 -1.92 7.56
C VAL A 108 -3.79 -2.83 6.35
N HIS A 109 -3.58 -2.27 5.16
CA HIS A 109 -3.51 -3.03 3.92
C HIS A 109 -2.64 -2.31 2.88
N ILE A 110 -1.77 -3.04 2.18
CA ILE A 110 -1.13 -2.56 0.95
C ILE A 110 -1.47 -3.51 -0.17
N ILE A 111 -2.01 -2.94 -1.24
CA ILE A 111 -2.23 -3.62 -2.51
C ILE A 111 -1.20 -3.08 -3.49
N ALA A 112 -0.50 -3.95 -4.21
CA ALA A 112 0.34 -3.58 -5.33
C ALA A 112 -0.29 -4.05 -6.64
N GLY A 113 0.00 -3.35 -7.73
CA GLY A 113 -0.51 -3.72 -9.04
C GLY A 113 0.24 -3.04 -10.16
N ILE A 114 -0.13 -3.39 -11.39
CA ILE A 114 0.44 -2.82 -12.61
C ILE A 114 -0.70 -2.18 -13.39
N ASN A 115 -0.53 -0.93 -13.77
CA ASN A 115 -1.49 -0.26 -14.62
C ASN A 115 -1.38 -0.85 -16.04
N ARG A 116 -2.46 -1.46 -16.53
CA ARG A 116 -2.49 -2.13 -17.83
C ARG A 116 -2.34 -1.17 -19.01
N SER A 117 -2.65 0.12 -18.87
CA SER A 117 -2.59 1.08 -19.98
C SER A 117 -1.16 1.56 -20.27
N ASN A 118 -0.28 1.57 -19.27
CA ASN A 118 1.07 2.15 -19.40
C ASN A 118 2.17 1.29 -18.78
N ALA A 119 1.84 0.10 -18.25
CA ALA A 119 2.75 -0.85 -17.62
C ALA A 119 3.49 -0.31 -16.38
N TYR A 120 3.07 0.83 -15.80
CA TYR A 120 3.68 1.36 -14.59
C TYR A 120 3.13 0.67 -13.32
N PRO A 121 3.98 0.36 -12.34
CA PRO A 121 3.52 -0.13 -11.05
C PRO A 121 2.76 0.96 -10.29
N TYR A 122 1.79 0.54 -9.50
CA TYR A 122 1.11 1.37 -8.51
C TYR A 122 0.95 0.63 -7.20
N ARG A 123 0.72 1.41 -6.13
CA ARG A 123 0.36 0.92 -4.81
C ARG A 123 -0.96 1.55 -4.38
N ILE A 124 -1.77 0.80 -3.67
CA ILE A 124 -2.98 1.27 -3.00
C ILE A 124 -2.80 1.06 -1.51
N TYR A 125 -2.89 2.13 -0.75
CA TYR A 125 -2.80 2.10 0.70
C TYR A 125 -4.19 2.09 1.29
N GLY A 126 -4.51 1.02 2.03
CA GLY A 126 -5.71 0.91 2.85
C GLY A 126 -5.38 1.29 4.29
N PHE A 127 -5.99 2.36 4.79
CA PHE A 127 -5.76 2.85 6.15
C PHE A 127 -7.06 3.19 6.85
N ILE A 128 -7.04 3.09 8.18
CA ILE A 128 -8.15 3.52 9.03
C ILE A 128 -7.76 4.80 9.77
N LEU A 129 -8.73 5.70 9.91
CA LEU A 129 -8.63 6.81 10.82
C LEU A 129 -9.21 6.35 12.17
N PRO A 130 -8.62 6.72 13.31
CA PRO A 130 -9.26 6.46 14.58
C PRO A 130 -10.63 7.14 14.57
N LYS A 131 -11.65 6.44 15.07
CA LYS A 131 -12.89 7.13 15.42
C LYS A 131 -12.53 8.09 16.55
N ASN A 132 -12.89 9.36 16.40
CA ASN A 132 -13.00 10.25 17.55
C ASN A 132 -14.05 9.60 18.47
N GLU A 133 -13.61 8.99 19.56
CA GLU A 133 -14.48 8.58 20.65
C GLU A 133 -15.05 9.80 21.37
#